data_AF-A0A5N7ZHX4-F1
#
_entry.id   AF-A0A5N7ZHX4-F1
#
_cell.length_a   1.000
_cell.length_b   1.000
_cell.length_c   1.000
_cell.angle_alpha   90.00
_cell.angle_beta   90.00
_cell.angle_gamma   90.00
#
_symmetry.space_group_name_H-M   'P 1'
#
loop_
_entity.id
_entity.type
_entity.pdbx_description
1 polymer ?
#
loop_
_entity_poly.entity_id
_entity_poly.type
_entity_poly.pdbx_seq_one_letter_code
_entity_poly.pdbx_strand_id
1 'polypeptide(L)'
;MCNKFLFILLYAFYGGPAFSQVDSLETVVDTLTIEEQPVVYGDNRITNTAALQKFFEKLYTLEVTGKGKINILHVGDSHIQADLFTGVVRKNLQYKFGNAGLGFSFPYNLAKTNGNYYVRYSSNESWSSYRNINPVNGNPVGLSGIALTTNAKDFAVEINVKDPAYEFNTLKILTPQGQNLFDVATSSKTIVLESNVPKKINHKIKKGEVISIIAEKYNVSVAELKRANGLKNNNIR
;
A
#
# COMPACT_ATOMS: atom_id res chain seq x y z
N MET A 1 -43.38 -77.29 -40.76
CA MET A 1 -41.91 -77.14 -40.56
C MET A 1 -41.70 -75.76 -39.94
N CYS A 2 -41.85 -75.63 -38.60
CA CYS A 2 -40.81 -75.57 -37.53
C CYS A 2 -39.86 -74.36 -37.67
N ASN A 3 -39.63 -73.46 -36.71
CA ASN A 3 -39.99 -73.25 -35.28
C ASN A 3 -39.42 -71.83 -34.92
N LYS A 4 -39.89 -70.99 -33.99
CA LYS A 4 -41.06 -70.90 -33.10
C LYS A 4 -40.94 -69.58 -32.29
N PHE A 5 -42.10 -68.95 -31.99
CA PHE A 5 -42.40 -68.07 -30.83
C PHE A 5 -41.94 -66.59 -30.94
N LEU A 6 -42.77 -65.54 -30.72
CA LEU A 6 -44.05 -65.47 -29.99
C LEU A 6 -44.73 -64.06 -30.11
N PHE A 7 -46.08 -64.05 -30.13
CA PHE A 7 -47.12 -63.01 -29.82
C PHE A 7 -46.92 -61.53 -30.32
N ILE A 8 -47.72 -60.96 -31.27
CA ILE A 8 -49.13 -60.48 -31.20
C ILE A 8 -49.26 -59.16 -30.36
N LEU A 9 -49.98 -58.07 -30.68
CA LEU A 9 -51.19 -57.80 -31.50
C LEU A 9 -51.29 -56.31 -31.96
N LEU A 10 -52.09 -56.14 -33.00
CA LEU A 10 -52.74 -54.97 -33.62
C LEU A 10 -53.32 -53.82 -32.75
N TYR A 11 -53.13 -52.59 -33.26
CA TYR A 11 -54.11 -51.58 -33.74
C TYR A 11 -55.22 -50.93 -32.86
N ALA A 12 -55.29 -49.59 -33.01
CA ALA A 12 -56.47 -48.70 -33.19
C ALA A 12 -57.50 -48.57 -32.03
N PHE A 13 -58.16 -47.44 -31.73
CA PHE A 13 -58.21 -46.04 -32.17
C PHE A 13 -59.08 -45.30 -31.10
N TYR A 14 -59.12 -43.96 -31.15
CA TYR A 14 -60.10 -43.03 -30.52
C TYR A 14 -59.90 -42.49 -29.08
N GLY A 15 -59.65 -41.17 -29.02
CA GLY A 15 -60.50 -40.20 -28.31
C GLY A 15 -60.38 -40.09 -26.79
N GLY A 16 -59.66 -39.07 -26.31
CA GLY A 16 -59.73 -38.62 -24.91
C GLY A 16 -59.26 -37.16 -24.75
N PRO A 17 -59.90 -36.37 -23.86
CA PRO A 17 -59.58 -34.96 -23.65
C PRO A 17 -58.19 -34.77 -23.07
N ALA A 18 -57.53 -33.70 -23.50
CA ALA A 18 -56.24 -33.26 -22.96
C ALA A 18 -56.37 -32.95 -21.47
N PHE A 19 -55.82 -33.82 -20.63
CA PHE A 19 -55.52 -33.49 -19.25
C PHE A 19 -54.16 -32.80 -19.23
N SER A 20 -54.19 -31.49 -18.96
CA SER A 20 -53.00 -30.73 -18.57
C SER A 20 -52.43 -31.36 -17.31
N GLN A 21 -51.21 -31.89 -17.40
CA GLN A 21 -50.42 -32.23 -16.23
C GLN A 21 -50.16 -30.92 -15.47
N VAL A 22 -50.70 -30.79 -14.26
CA VAL A 22 -50.28 -29.73 -13.34
C VAL A 22 -48.92 -30.15 -12.80
N ASP A 23 -47.88 -29.59 -13.40
CA ASP A 23 -46.51 -29.71 -12.89
C ASP A 23 -46.43 -28.84 -11.63
N SER A 24 -46.61 -29.46 -10.46
CA SER A 24 -46.33 -28.82 -9.18
C SER A 24 -44.81 -28.78 -9.00
N LEU A 25 -44.16 -27.85 -9.68
CA LEU A 25 -42.80 -27.42 -9.35
C LEU A 25 -42.88 -26.70 -8.00
N GLU A 26 -42.72 -27.44 -6.91
CA GLU A 26 -42.39 -26.83 -5.62
C GLU A 26 -41.01 -26.17 -5.77
N THR A 27 -41.02 -24.85 -5.95
CA THR A 27 -39.81 -24.04 -5.80
C THR A 27 -39.48 -24.05 -4.31
N VAL A 28 -38.42 -24.76 -3.93
CA VAL A 28 -37.80 -24.61 -2.61
C VAL A 28 -37.27 -23.18 -2.53
N VAL A 29 -38.04 -22.29 -1.91
CA VAL A 29 -37.58 -20.94 -1.59
C VAL A 29 -36.61 -21.09 -0.45
N ASP A 30 -35.32 -21.10 -0.78
CA ASP A 30 -34.23 -21.09 0.20
C ASP A 30 -34.34 -19.78 0.99
N THR A 31 -34.98 -19.85 2.15
CA THR A 31 -35.19 -18.70 3.01
C THR A 31 -33.90 -18.52 3.79
N LEU A 32 -33.04 -17.61 3.33
CA LEU A 32 -31.88 -17.17 4.08
C LEU A 32 -32.36 -16.53 5.40
N THR A 33 -32.43 -17.31 6.47
CA THR A 33 -32.54 -16.76 7.82
C THR A 33 -31.26 -16.04 8.16
N ILE A 34 -31.26 -14.72 8.02
CA ILE A 34 -30.21 -13.86 8.54
C ILE A 34 -30.44 -13.77 10.05
N GLU A 35 -29.67 -14.55 10.82
CA GLU A 35 -29.57 -14.33 12.26
C GLU A 35 -28.80 -13.03 12.50
N GLU A 36 -29.52 -11.93 12.67
CA GLU A 36 -28.95 -10.68 13.17
C GLU A 36 -28.65 -10.82 14.67
N GLN A 37 -27.53 -11.45 15.00
CA GLN A 37 -26.98 -11.35 16.36
C GLN A 37 -26.45 -9.92 16.53
N PRO A 38 -27.00 -9.11 17.44
CA PRO A 38 -26.46 -7.78 17.69
C PRO A 38 -25.02 -7.94 18.18
N VAL A 39 -24.07 -7.43 17.41
CA VAL A 39 -22.68 -7.33 17.86
C VAL A 39 -22.67 -6.32 19.00
N VAL A 40 -22.66 -6.83 20.24
CA VAL A 40 -22.52 -6.01 21.43
C VAL A 40 -21.06 -5.56 21.49
N TYR A 41 -20.79 -4.40 20.89
CA TYR A 41 -19.54 -3.70 21.13
C TYR A 41 -19.52 -3.29 22.61
N GLY A 42 -18.51 -3.74 23.36
CA GLY A 42 -18.30 -3.26 24.73
C GLY A 42 -18.11 -1.74 24.75
N ASP A 43 -18.28 -1.12 25.91
CA ASP A 43 -18.07 0.32 26.06
C ASP A 43 -16.70 0.72 25.47
N ASN A 44 -16.67 1.76 24.62
CA ASN A 44 -15.44 2.32 24.09
C ASN A 44 -14.70 3.09 25.21
N ARG A 45 -14.06 2.35 26.11
CA ARG A 45 -13.40 2.86 27.32
C ARG A 45 -11.91 2.57 27.27
N ILE A 46 -11.13 3.59 27.55
CA ILE A 46 -9.71 3.45 27.79
C ILE A 46 -9.53 2.72 29.13
N THR A 47 -8.93 1.54 29.09
CA THR A 47 -8.52 0.80 30.29
C THR A 47 -7.11 1.21 30.71
N ASN A 48 -6.74 0.97 31.98
CA ASN A 48 -5.43 1.32 32.54
C ASN A 48 -5.06 2.82 32.37
N THR A 49 -6.01 3.71 32.69
CA THR A 49 -5.85 5.17 32.53
C THR A 49 -4.66 5.74 33.32
N ALA A 50 -4.27 5.11 34.42
CA ALA A 50 -3.07 5.48 35.19
C ALA A 50 -1.80 5.47 34.33
N ALA A 51 -1.69 4.59 33.32
CA ALA A 51 -0.55 4.56 32.41
C ALA A 51 -0.44 5.82 31.53
N LEU A 52 -1.55 6.55 31.33
CA LEU A 52 -1.59 7.77 30.54
C LEU A 52 -1.32 9.04 31.36
N GLN A 53 -1.25 8.95 32.68
CA GLN A 53 -1.09 10.11 33.55
C GLN A 53 0.13 10.95 33.14
N LYS A 54 1.31 10.33 33.02
CA LYS A 54 2.55 11.02 32.62
C LYS A 54 2.46 11.65 31.22
N PHE A 55 1.67 11.05 30.32
CA PHE A 55 1.46 11.59 28.99
C PHE A 55 0.60 12.88 29.06
N PHE A 56 -0.50 12.86 29.80
CA PHE A 56 -1.36 14.03 30.00
C PHE A 56 -0.68 15.15 30.80
N GLU A 57 0.13 14.84 31.81
CA GLU A 57 0.93 15.82 32.54
C GLU A 57 1.90 16.57 31.61
N LYS A 58 2.53 15.85 30.67
CA LYS A 58 3.39 16.46 29.66
C LYS A 58 2.61 17.30 28.66
N LEU A 59 1.42 16.86 28.25
CA LEU A 59 0.55 17.66 27.37
C LEU A 59 0.10 18.95 28.06
N TYR A 60 -0.30 18.86 29.32
CA TYR A 60 -0.67 20.03 30.14
C TYR A 60 0.52 20.99 30.29
N THR A 61 1.72 20.46 30.54
CA THR A 61 2.94 21.27 30.60
C THR A 61 3.19 21.99 29.26
N LEU A 62 3.05 21.30 28.13
CA LEU A 62 3.17 21.89 26.79
C LEU A 62 2.11 22.99 26.56
N GLU A 63 0.86 22.74 26.93
CA GLU A 63 -0.26 23.69 26.75
C GLU A 63 -0.06 24.96 27.57
N VAL A 64 0.39 24.84 28.82
CA VAL A 64 0.58 25.99 29.73
C VAL A 64 1.86 26.76 29.45
N THR A 65 2.96 26.07 29.15
CA THR A 65 4.29 26.70 29.11
C THR A 65 4.84 26.89 27.70
N GLY A 66 4.28 26.19 26.71
CA GLY A 66 4.86 26.09 25.36
C GLY A 66 6.22 25.36 25.32
N LYS A 67 6.66 24.75 26.43
CA LYS A 67 7.98 24.12 26.56
C LYS A 67 7.87 22.61 26.67
N GLY A 68 8.81 21.93 26.02
CA GLY A 68 8.94 20.48 26.05
C GLY A 68 8.77 19.85 24.68
N LYS A 69 8.89 18.53 24.62
CA LYS A 69 8.60 17.74 23.42
C LYS A 69 8.04 16.39 23.83
N ILE A 70 6.99 15.95 23.15
CA ILE A 70 6.42 14.61 23.31
C ILE A 70 6.61 13.86 21.99
N ASN A 71 7.21 12.67 22.07
CA ASN A 71 7.29 11.75 20.94
C ASN A 71 6.20 10.70 21.11
N ILE A 72 5.36 10.52 20.09
CA ILE A 72 4.28 9.53 20.07
C ILE A 72 4.61 8.50 19.00
N LEU A 73 4.66 7.22 19.39
CA LEU A 73 4.95 6.11 18.50
C LEU A 73 3.66 5.32 18.25
N HIS A 74 3.30 5.19 16.97
CA HIS A 74 2.31 4.23 16.52
C HIS A 74 3.03 3.04 15.88
N VAL A 75 2.70 1.83 16.31
CA VAL A 75 3.22 0.57 15.74
C VAL A 75 2.04 -0.20 15.16
N GLY A 76 2.13 -0.62 13.91
CA GLY A 76 1.07 -1.38 13.27
C GLY A 76 1.38 -1.71 11.81
N ASP A 77 0.32 -2.01 11.07
CA ASP A 77 0.41 -2.48 9.68
C ASP A 77 0.51 -1.34 8.65
N SER A 78 0.19 -1.67 7.40
CA SER A 78 0.16 -0.76 6.26
C SER A 78 -0.62 0.55 6.46
N HIS A 79 -1.68 0.58 7.27
CA HIS A 79 -2.46 1.81 7.54
C HIS A 79 -1.68 2.81 8.37
N ILE A 80 -0.89 2.31 9.32
CA ILE A 80 0.03 3.13 10.13
C ILE A 80 1.23 3.55 9.27
N GLN A 81 1.78 2.65 8.46
CA GLN A 81 2.89 2.95 7.55
C GLN A 81 2.54 4.01 6.49
N ALA A 82 1.32 3.97 5.94
CA ALA A 82 0.80 4.94 4.97
C ALA A 82 0.43 6.28 5.60
N ASP A 83 0.44 6.35 6.94
CA ASP A 83 0.24 7.56 7.72
C ASP A 83 -1.15 8.20 7.55
N LEU A 84 -2.17 7.38 7.28
CA LEU A 84 -3.55 7.83 7.05
C LEU A 84 -4.18 8.32 8.37
N PHE A 85 -4.36 7.40 9.33
CA PHE A 85 -4.90 7.72 10.65
C PHE A 85 -3.90 8.53 11.48
N THR A 86 -2.64 8.08 11.51
CA THR A 86 -1.60 8.71 12.32
C THR A 86 -1.24 10.11 11.86
N GLY A 87 -1.38 10.40 10.56
CA GLY A 87 -1.21 11.74 10.03
C GLY A 87 -2.29 12.71 10.54
N VAL A 88 -3.55 12.25 10.63
CA VAL A 88 -4.65 13.04 11.21
C VAL A 88 -4.41 13.29 12.70
N VAL A 89 -4.09 12.24 13.46
CA VAL A 89 -3.77 12.37 14.90
C VAL A 89 -2.61 13.34 15.11
N ARG A 90 -1.52 13.19 14.35
CA ARG A 90 -0.35 14.08 14.42
C ARG A 90 -0.73 15.52 14.14
N LYS A 91 -1.47 15.80 13.05
CA LYS A 91 -1.90 17.16 12.71
C LYS A 91 -2.76 17.80 13.80
N ASN A 92 -3.72 17.07 14.36
CA ASN A 92 -4.59 17.58 15.41
C ASN A 92 -3.81 17.89 16.70
N LEU A 93 -2.87 17.03 17.08
CA LEU A 93 -2.02 17.26 18.25
C LEU A 93 -1.05 18.42 18.01
N GLN A 94 -0.45 18.52 16.82
CA GLN A 94 0.45 19.62 16.48
C GLN A 94 -0.27 20.96 16.41
N TYR A 95 -1.51 20.98 15.90
CA TYR A 95 -2.34 22.18 15.88
C TYR A 95 -2.62 22.69 17.30
N LYS A 96 -2.88 21.79 18.26
CA LYS A 96 -3.20 22.16 19.64
C LYS A 96 -1.96 22.45 20.50
N PHE A 97 -0.91 21.65 20.39
CA PHE A 97 0.23 21.65 21.32
C PHE A 97 1.56 22.08 20.70
N GLY A 98 1.55 22.51 19.44
CA GLY A 98 2.73 22.95 18.69
C GLY A 98 3.35 21.87 17.81
N ASN A 99 3.95 22.30 16.71
CA ASN A 99 4.55 21.42 15.72
C ASN A 99 6.05 21.19 15.99
N ALA A 100 6.39 20.00 16.47
CA ALA A 100 7.78 19.58 16.73
C ALA A 100 8.45 18.82 15.56
N GLY A 101 7.88 18.92 14.35
CA GLY A 101 8.34 18.24 13.14
C GLY A 101 7.63 16.92 12.87
N LEU A 102 7.99 16.27 11.75
CA LEU A 102 7.34 15.04 11.28
C LEU A 102 7.66 13.81 12.16
N GLY A 103 8.82 13.80 12.81
CA GLY A 103 9.30 12.67 13.62
C GLY A 103 10.06 11.63 12.80
N PHE A 104 9.82 10.35 13.09
CA PHE A 104 10.49 9.23 12.41
C PHE A 104 10.03 9.11 10.96
N SER A 105 10.97 8.92 10.03
CA SER A 105 10.68 8.64 8.62
C SER A 105 11.69 7.66 8.06
N PHE A 106 11.25 6.88 7.07
CA PHE A 106 12.04 5.84 6.41
C PHE A 106 11.92 5.97 4.87
N PRO A 107 12.94 5.59 4.08
CA PRO A 107 12.93 5.70 2.62
C PRO A 107 12.02 4.66 1.92
N TYR A 108 10.72 4.68 2.23
CA TYR A 108 9.74 3.69 1.78
C TYR A 108 9.72 3.52 0.25
N ASN A 109 9.84 4.62 -0.50
CA ASN A 109 9.84 4.55 -1.96
C ASN A 109 11.13 3.93 -2.54
N LEU A 110 12.27 4.05 -1.85
CA LEU A 110 13.50 3.33 -2.23
C LEU A 110 13.38 1.84 -1.90
N ALA A 111 12.66 1.50 -0.83
CA ALA A 111 12.26 0.13 -0.49
C ALA A 111 11.05 -0.39 -1.31
N LYS A 112 10.65 0.32 -2.37
CA LYS A 112 9.55 -0.05 -3.28
C LYS A 112 8.23 -0.35 -2.55
N THR A 113 7.92 0.43 -1.52
CA THR A 113 6.68 0.31 -0.74
C THR A 113 6.04 1.67 -0.49
N ASN A 114 4.75 1.65 -0.15
CA ASN A 114 4.00 2.83 0.25
C ASN A 114 4.55 3.41 1.56
N GLY A 115 4.42 4.72 1.74
CA GLY A 115 4.79 5.43 2.97
C GLY A 115 4.00 6.71 3.08
N ASN A 116 4.34 7.54 4.06
CA ASN A 116 3.69 8.84 4.24
C ASN A 116 3.88 9.76 3.02
N TYR A 117 2.94 10.68 2.81
CA TYR A 117 2.98 11.64 1.70
C TYR A 117 3.99 12.78 1.91
N TYR A 118 4.30 13.11 3.17
CA TYR A 118 5.00 14.32 3.57
C TYR A 118 6.48 14.32 3.19
N VAL A 119 7.10 13.15 3.06
CA VAL A 119 8.51 13.03 2.71
C VAL A 119 8.69 12.04 1.56
N ARG A 120 9.51 12.43 0.59
CA ARG A 120 9.94 11.57 -0.50
C ARG A 120 11.46 11.49 -0.51
N TYR A 121 11.96 10.30 -0.78
CA TYR A 121 13.40 10.06 -0.87
C TYR A 121 13.81 9.88 -2.33
N SER A 122 15.01 10.32 -2.69
CA SER A 122 15.62 9.97 -3.97
C SER A 122 17.08 9.57 -3.74
N SER A 123 17.65 8.81 -4.67
CA SER A 123 19.04 8.36 -4.57
C SER A 123 19.65 8.20 -5.96
N ASN A 124 20.97 8.44 -6.04
CA ASN A 124 21.74 8.15 -7.24
C ASN A 124 21.97 6.63 -7.44
N GLU A 125 21.78 5.84 -6.39
CA GLU A 125 22.04 4.41 -6.37
C GLU A 125 20.78 3.55 -6.28
N SER A 126 20.93 2.27 -6.66
CA SER A 126 19.91 1.25 -6.48
C SER A 126 19.94 0.68 -5.06
N TRP A 127 18.75 0.36 -4.54
CA TRP A 127 18.59 -0.21 -3.20
C TRP A 127 17.83 -1.53 -3.24
N SER A 128 18.30 -2.46 -2.42
CA SER A 128 17.62 -3.70 -2.07
C SER A 128 16.92 -3.56 -0.73
N SER A 129 15.84 -4.30 -0.53
CA SER A 129 15.08 -4.25 0.72
C SER A 129 14.45 -5.59 1.07
N TYR A 130 14.35 -5.86 2.37
CA TYR A 130 13.58 -6.98 2.93
C TYR A 130 12.86 -6.53 4.20
N ARG A 131 11.89 -7.33 4.66
CA ARG A 131 10.99 -6.98 5.78
C ARG A 131 11.06 -8.04 6.86
N ASN A 132 10.72 -7.68 8.10
CA ASN A 132 10.57 -8.65 9.20
C ASN A 132 9.59 -9.78 8.90
N ILE A 133 8.54 -9.51 8.13
CA ILE A 133 7.55 -10.52 7.72
C ILE A 133 8.07 -11.49 6.65
N ASN A 134 9.16 -11.15 5.97
CA ASN A 134 9.84 -11.99 4.97
C ASN A 134 11.35 -11.99 5.29
N PRO A 135 11.76 -12.65 6.39
CA PRO A 135 13.12 -12.58 6.88
C PRO A 135 14.08 -13.25 5.88
N VAL A 136 15.26 -12.65 5.72
CA VAL A 136 16.33 -13.18 4.85
C VAL A 136 17.45 -13.70 5.74
N ASN A 137 17.55 -15.01 5.93
CA ASN A 137 18.66 -15.68 6.63
C ASN A 137 19.05 -15.06 8.00
N GLY A 138 18.07 -14.58 8.78
CA GLY A 138 18.34 -13.94 10.07
C GLY A 138 18.91 -12.52 10.01
N ASN A 139 18.98 -11.91 8.83
CA ASN A 139 19.43 -10.52 8.68
C ASN A 139 18.50 -9.56 9.43
N PRO A 140 19.06 -8.58 10.18
CA PRO A 140 18.27 -7.68 11.00
C PRO A 140 17.49 -6.68 10.15
N VAL A 141 16.40 -6.14 10.71
CA VAL A 141 15.69 -4.98 10.15
C VAL A 141 15.78 -3.79 11.11
N GLY A 142 15.61 -2.58 10.58
CA GLY A 142 15.55 -1.37 11.39
C GLY A 142 14.18 -1.17 12.07
N LEU A 143 14.02 -0.02 12.72
CA LEU A 143 12.79 0.33 13.48
C LEU A 143 11.51 0.36 12.62
N SER A 144 11.63 0.55 11.31
CA SER A 144 10.48 0.50 10.39
C SER A 144 10.00 -0.93 10.11
N GLY A 145 10.70 -1.96 10.60
CA GLY A 145 10.48 -3.35 10.20
C GLY A 145 11.01 -3.68 8.80
N ILE A 146 11.72 -2.74 8.17
CA ILE A 146 12.26 -2.86 6.81
C ILE A 146 13.78 -2.58 6.85
N ALA A 147 14.55 -3.40 6.18
CA ALA A 147 15.95 -3.12 5.88
C ALA A 147 16.08 -2.52 4.47
N LEU A 148 17.00 -1.57 4.32
CA LEU A 148 17.36 -0.96 3.05
C LEU A 148 18.89 -1.05 2.89
N THR A 149 19.35 -1.70 1.84
CA THR A 149 20.78 -2.01 1.64
C THR A 149 21.22 -1.69 0.22
N THR A 150 22.50 -1.32 0.08
CA THR A 150 23.17 -1.14 -1.22
C THR A 150 24.59 -1.71 -1.13
N ASN A 151 25.12 -2.18 -2.26
CA ASN A 151 26.52 -2.59 -2.39
C ASN A 151 27.37 -1.49 -3.07
N ALA A 152 26.77 -0.33 -3.37
CA ALA A 152 27.49 0.80 -3.90
C ALA A 152 28.53 1.30 -2.87
N LYS A 153 29.74 1.63 -3.34
CA LYS A 153 30.81 2.14 -2.47
C LYS A 153 30.50 3.56 -1.96
N ASP A 154 29.85 4.35 -2.80
CA ASP A 154 29.40 5.70 -2.51
C ASP A 154 27.91 5.82 -2.86
N PHE A 155 27.15 6.58 -2.08
CA PHE A 155 25.75 6.88 -2.38
C PHE A 155 25.34 8.25 -1.83
N ALA A 156 24.31 8.83 -2.44
CA ALA A 156 23.62 10.00 -1.95
C ALA A 156 22.13 9.66 -1.77
N VAL A 157 21.53 10.15 -0.68
CA VAL A 157 20.08 10.10 -0.47
C VAL A 157 19.59 11.52 -0.24
N GLU A 158 18.69 11.97 -1.10
CA GLU A 158 17.98 13.23 -0.91
C GLU A 158 16.70 12.98 -0.12
N ILE A 159 16.41 13.89 0.81
CA ILE A 159 15.16 13.94 1.57
C ILE A 159 14.38 15.17 1.10
N ASN A 160 13.35 14.94 0.30
CA ASN A 160 12.42 15.98 -0.13
C ASN A 160 11.24 16.03 0.83
N VAL A 161 11.20 17.05 1.69
CA VAL A 161 10.03 17.33 2.54
C VAL A 161 9.06 18.19 1.76
N LYS A 162 7.87 17.65 1.49
CA LYS A 162 6.88 18.28 0.60
C LYS A 162 5.97 19.28 1.30
N ASP A 163 5.77 19.09 2.60
CA ASP A 163 4.90 19.95 3.39
C ASP A 163 5.75 21.01 4.07
N PRO A 164 5.58 22.30 3.74
CA PRO A 164 6.38 23.38 4.29
C PRO A 164 6.17 23.56 5.81
N ALA A 165 5.10 22.98 6.39
CA ALA A 165 4.94 22.97 7.84
C ALA A 165 5.97 22.06 8.55
N TYR A 166 6.67 21.19 7.82
CA TYR A 166 7.66 20.27 8.39
C TYR A 166 9.09 20.70 8.09
N GLU A 167 9.51 21.78 8.73
CA GLU A 167 10.93 22.15 8.81
C GLU A 167 11.65 21.31 9.88
N PHE A 168 12.95 21.09 9.70
CA PHE A 168 13.79 20.42 10.70
C PHE A 168 15.20 21.00 10.69
N ASN A 169 15.82 21.06 11.87
CA ASN A 169 17.20 21.50 12.06
C ASN A 169 18.12 20.39 12.61
N THR A 170 17.54 19.22 12.87
CA THR A 170 18.24 18.07 13.48
C THR A 170 17.91 16.83 12.69
N LEU A 171 18.94 16.17 12.16
CA LEU A 171 18.84 14.85 11.56
C LEU A 171 19.47 13.83 12.51
N LYS A 172 18.68 12.85 12.98
CA LYS A 172 19.19 11.72 13.75
C LYS A 172 19.08 10.46 12.90
N ILE A 173 20.24 9.91 12.54
CA ILE A 173 20.34 8.67 11.78
C ILE A 173 20.53 7.52 12.75
N LEU A 174 19.71 6.48 12.61
CA LEU A 174 19.78 5.30 13.47
C LEU A 174 20.47 4.18 12.71
N THR A 175 21.61 3.75 13.21
CA THR A 175 22.40 2.64 12.67
C THR A 175 22.42 1.46 13.65
N PRO A 176 22.60 0.22 13.16
CA PRO A 176 22.80 -0.94 14.01
C PRO A 176 23.91 -0.69 15.03
N GLN A 177 23.59 -0.89 16.32
CA GLN A 177 24.51 -0.73 17.44
C GLN A 177 25.24 0.64 17.50
N GLY A 178 24.68 1.69 16.87
CA GLY A 178 25.31 3.00 16.80
C GLY A 178 26.59 3.05 15.96
N GLN A 179 26.80 2.07 15.08
CA GLN A 179 27.97 2.02 14.21
C GLN A 179 27.94 3.17 13.18
N ASN A 180 29.10 3.77 12.91
CA ASN A 180 29.26 4.70 11.79
C ASN A 180 29.39 3.89 10.49
N LEU A 181 28.26 3.68 9.83
CA LEU A 181 28.19 2.95 8.57
C LEU A 181 28.43 3.83 7.34
N PHE A 182 28.28 5.14 7.47
CA PHE A 182 28.48 6.10 6.38
C PHE A 182 28.73 7.50 6.95
N ASP A 183 29.50 8.30 6.22
CA ASP A 183 29.72 9.70 6.52
C ASP A 183 28.54 10.55 6.04
N VAL A 184 28.06 11.43 6.91
CA VAL A 184 26.94 12.32 6.59
C VAL A 184 27.48 13.65 6.10
N ALA A 185 27.30 13.92 4.81
CA ALA A 185 27.56 15.23 4.22
C ALA A 185 26.25 16.02 4.07
N THR A 186 26.30 17.33 4.32
CA THR A 186 25.21 18.26 4.01
C THR A 186 25.70 19.27 2.99
N SER A 187 24.83 19.70 2.07
CA SER A 187 25.15 20.71 1.06
C SER A 187 24.35 21.97 1.31
N SER A 188 25.02 23.13 1.23
CA SER A 188 24.37 24.45 1.30
C SER A 188 23.59 24.81 0.03
N LYS A 189 23.85 24.10 -1.08
CA LYS A 189 23.11 24.22 -2.34
C LYS A 189 22.36 22.92 -2.63
N THR A 190 21.15 23.02 -3.18
CA THR A 190 20.43 21.85 -3.68
C THR A 190 21.27 21.14 -4.73
N ILE A 191 21.64 19.89 -4.46
CA ILE A 191 22.32 19.03 -5.43
C ILE A 191 21.22 18.32 -6.22
N VAL A 192 21.15 18.54 -7.53
CA VAL A 192 20.30 17.73 -8.39
C VAL A 192 20.97 16.36 -8.52
N LEU A 193 20.43 15.36 -7.84
CA LEU A 193 20.92 13.98 -7.98
C LEU A 193 20.53 13.44 -9.35
N GLU A 194 21.51 13.28 -10.24
CA GLU A 194 21.35 12.43 -11.41
C GLU A 194 21.32 10.98 -10.94
N SER A 195 20.20 10.30 -11.20
CA SER A 195 20.06 8.90 -10.83
C SER A 195 20.63 8.02 -11.94
N ASN A 196 21.57 7.15 -11.57
CA ASN A 196 22.04 6.10 -12.48
C ASN A 196 20.99 4.98 -12.65
N VAL A 197 19.88 5.06 -11.91
CA VAL A 197 18.75 4.15 -12.06
C VAL A 197 17.91 4.55 -13.28
N PRO A 198 17.71 3.66 -14.26
CA PRO A 198 16.84 3.93 -15.38
C PRO A 198 15.43 4.32 -14.91
N LYS A 199 14.98 5.54 -15.22
CA LYS A 199 13.62 6.00 -14.89
C LYS A 199 12.61 5.17 -15.68
N LYS A 200 11.85 4.31 -15.00
CA LYS A 200 10.71 3.61 -15.59
C LYS A 200 9.51 4.55 -15.67
N ILE A 201 9.13 4.95 -16.89
CA ILE A 201 7.95 5.76 -17.15
C ILE A 201 6.77 4.84 -17.45
N ASN A 202 5.69 4.94 -16.69
CA ASN A 202 4.43 4.25 -16.97
C ASN A 202 3.45 5.23 -17.62
N HIS A 203 2.87 4.84 -18.75
CA HIS A 203 1.88 5.62 -19.48
C HIS A 203 0.61 4.78 -19.64
N LYS A 204 -0.54 5.32 -19.21
CA LYS A 204 -1.85 4.69 -19.42
C LYS A 204 -2.46 5.25 -20.70
N ILE A 205 -2.62 4.38 -21.69
CA ILE A 205 -3.15 4.71 -23.02
C ILE A 205 -4.59 5.22 -22.89
N LYS A 206 -4.90 6.33 -23.55
CA LYS A 206 -6.25 6.87 -23.66
C LYS A 206 -6.93 6.39 -24.94
N LYS A 207 -8.27 6.34 -24.95
CA LYS A 207 -9.06 5.97 -26.13
C LYS A 207 -8.70 6.89 -27.31
N GLY A 208 -8.24 6.30 -28.41
CA GLY A 208 -7.83 7.02 -29.62
C GLY A 208 -6.37 7.47 -29.67
N GLU A 209 -5.58 7.19 -28.64
CA GLU A 209 -4.15 7.48 -28.64
C GLU A 209 -3.39 6.46 -29.51
N VAL A 210 -2.40 6.91 -30.26
CA VAL A 210 -1.58 6.08 -31.15
C VAL A 210 -0.13 6.03 -30.67
N ILE A 211 0.55 4.91 -30.95
CA ILE A 211 1.90 4.65 -30.45
C ILE A 211 2.93 5.72 -30.86
N SER A 212 2.76 6.35 -32.02
CA SER A 212 3.62 7.44 -32.49
C SER A 212 3.53 8.68 -31.62
N ILE A 213 2.32 9.07 -31.21
CA ILE A 213 2.09 10.22 -30.31
C ILE A 213 2.71 9.95 -28.94
N ILE A 214 2.61 8.71 -28.44
CA ILE A 214 3.24 8.32 -27.18
C ILE A 214 4.77 8.38 -27.29
N ALA A 215 5.33 7.87 -28.38
CA ALA A 215 6.77 7.89 -28.62
C ALA A 215 7.31 9.34 -28.70
N GLU A 216 6.62 10.21 -29.45
CA GLU A 216 6.94 11.64 -29.55
C GLU A 216 6.85 12.35 -28.19
N LYS A 217 5.79 12.09 -27.41
CA LYS A 217 5.61 12.65 -26.06
C LYS A 217 6.77 12.35 -25.12
N TYR A 218 7.42 11.20 -25.29
CA TYR A 218 8.55 10.76 -24.47
C TYR A 218 9.90 10.90 -25.16
N ASN A 219 9.95 11.51 -26.34
CA ASN A 219 11.15 11.71 -27.14
C ASN A 219 11.95 10.41 -27.35
N VAL A 220 11.25 9.33 -27.70
CA VAL A 220 11.82 8.02 -28.05
C VAL A 220 11.33 7.58 -29.42
N SER A 221 12.05 6.69 -30.09
CA SER A 221 11.54 6.12 -31.35
C SER A 221 10.42 5.10 -31.08
N VAL A 222 9.52 4.93 -32.06
CA VAL A 222 8.48 3.88 -32.02
C VAL A 222 9.13 2.49 -31.88
N ALA A 223 10.28 2.26 -32.51
CA ALA A 223 11.00 0.99 -32.42
C ALA A 223 11.50 0.72 -30.98
N GLU A 224 12.06 1.73 -30.32
CA GLU A 224 12.50 1.63 -28.92
C GLU A 224 11.33 1.41 -27.96
N LEU A 225 10.24 2.17 -28.13
CA LEU A 225 9.05 2.03 -27.30
C LEU A 225 8.44 0.63 -27.44
N LYS A 226 8.40 0.10 -28.67
CA LYS A 226 7.93 -1.27 -28.94
C LYS A 226 8.84 -2.31 -28.32
N ARG A 227 10.16 -2.18 -28.48
CA ARG A 227 11.15 -3.09 -27.91
C ARG A 227 11.07 -3.11 -26.37
N ALA A 228 10.94 -1.94 -25.75
CA ALA A 228 10.83 -1.81 -24.30
C ALA A 228 9.56 -2.46 -23.71
N ASN A 229 8.49 -2.55 -24.50
CA ASN A 229 7.19 -3.08 -24.06
C ASN A 229 6.81 -4.42 -24.72
N GLY A 230 7.74 -5.06 -25.45
CA GLY A 230 7.50 -6.35 -26.11
C GLY A 230 6.43 -6.31 -27.23
N LEU A 231 6.18 -5.15 -27.82
CA LEU A 231 5.14 -4.97 -28.84
C LEU A 231 5.64 -5.40 -30.22
N LYS A 232 4.92 -6.32 -30.86
CA LYS A 232 5.24 -6.78 -32.24
C LYS A 232 4.74 -5.80 -33.30
N ASN A 233 3.60 -5.16 -33.05
CA ASN A 233 2.92 -4.25 -33.96
C ASN A 233 2.58 -2.92 -33.27
N ASN A 234 1.96 -2.00 -34.02
CA ASN A 234 1.63 -0.65 -33.53
C ASN A 234 0.28 -0.60 -32.79
N ASN A 235 -0.35 -1.76 -32.57
CA ASN A 235 -1.62 -1.87 -31.87
C ASN A 235 -1.37 -1.81 -30.37
N ILE A 236 -1.97 -0.80 -29.73
CA ILE A 236 -1.89 -0.54 -28.30
C ILE A 236 -3.30 -0.54 -27.71
N ARG A 237 -3.47 -1.04 -26.48
CA ARG A 237 -4.76 -1.18 -25.77
C ARG A 237 -4.62 -0.82 -24.31
#